data_AF-A0AAW9KA55-F1
#
_entry.id   AF-A0AAW9KA55-F1
#
_cell.length_a   1.000
_cell.length_b   1.000
_cell.length_c   1.000
_cell.angle_alpha   90.00
_cell.angle_beta   90.00
_cell.angle_gamma   90.00
#
_symmetry.space_group_name_H-M   'P 1'
#
loop_
_entity.id
_entity.type
_entity.pdbx_description
1 polymer ?
#
loop_
_entity_poly.entity_id
_entity_poly.type
_entity_poly.pdbx_seq_one_letter_code
_entity_poly.pdbx_strand_id
1 'polypeptide(L)'
;MITAKSYFSGAGGMDLGLLNSGIDVVESFEIDKKACETMRMNFKHKINECDITKITVLGQPKADVYVGTFPCTKYSTVADINGTRNGDDLFLHFFRHVAID
;
A
#
# COMPACT_ATOMS: atom_id res chain seq x y z
N MET A 1 -20.74 -3.96 2.71
CA MET A 1 -19.58 -4.87 2.68
C MET A 1 -18.40 -4.05 3.17
N ILE A 2 -17.56 -4.57 4.06
CA ILE A 2 -16.38 -3.82 4.54
C ILE A 2 -15.39 -3.71 3.38
N THR A 3 -14.97 -2.48 3.09
CA THR A 3 -14.06 -2.17 1.98
C THR A 3 -12.67 -1.80 2.49
N ALA A 4 -11.63 -2.11 1.72
CA ALA A 4 -10.26 -1.81 2.06
C ALA A 4 -9.46 -1.19 0.91
N LYS A 5 -8.53 -0.29 1.28
CA LYS A 5 -7.43 0.15 0.41
C LYS A 5 -6.10 -0.38 0.93
N SER A 6 -5.24 -0.86 0.04
CA SER A 6 -3.90 -1.36 0.35
C SER A 6 -2.81 -0.44 -0.19
N TYR A 7 -1.80 -0.11 0.60
CA TYR A 7 -0.70 0.78 0.23
C TYR A 7 0.63 0.08 0.45
N PHE A 8 1.58 0.30 -0.47
CA PHE A 8 2.85 -0.44 -0.53
C PHE A 8 2.61 -1.94 -0.66
N SER A 9 1.70 -2.27 -1.58
CA SER A 9 1.00 -3.56 -1.62
C SER A 9 1.93 -4.73 -1.94
N GLY A 10 3.11 -4.46 -2.52
CA GLY A 10 4.03 -5.47 -3.02
C GLY A 10 3.32 -6.44 -3.95
N ALA A 11 3.50 -7.75 -3.74
CA ALA A 11 2.81 -8.77 -4.51
C ALA A 11 1.37 -9.06 -4.04
N GLY A 12 0.81 -8.28 -3.10
CA GLY A 12 -0.57 -8.42 -2.62
C GLY A 12 -0.77 -9.46 -1.51
N GLY A 13 0.26 -9.76 -0.71
CA GLY A 13 0.14 -10.75 0.39
C GLY A 13 -0.90 -10.34 1.43
N MET A 14 -0.95 -9.06 1.79
CA MET A 14 -1.95 -8.52 2.70
C MET A 14 -3.35 -8.52 2.06
N ASP A 15 -3.44 -8.09 0.81
CA ASP A 15 -4.67 -8.07 0.01
C ASP A 15 -5.34 -9.44 -0.04
N LEU A 16 -4.56 -10.51 -0.27
CA LEU A 16 -5.05 -11.89 -0.26
C LEU A 16 -5.63 -12.27 1.10
N GLY A 17 -4.97 -11.89 2.20
CA GLY A 17 -5.47 -12.13 3.56
C GLY A 17 -6.80 -11.43 3.82
N LEU A 18 -6.92 -10.15 3.42
CA LEU A 18 -8.15 -9.36 3.55
C LEU A 18 -9.30 -9.99 2.76
N LEU A 19 -9.07 -10.33 1.48
CA LEU A 19 -10.06 -10.99 0.63
C LEU A 19 -10.52 -12.33 1.21
N ASN A 20 -9.58 -13.15 1.71
CA ASN A 20 -9.90 -14.42 2.36
C ASN A 20 -10.71 -14.27 3.66
N SER A 21 -10.62 -13.10 4.31
CA SER A 21 -11.41 -12.77 5.51
C SER A 21 -12.79 -12.19 5.20
N GLY A 22 -13.13 -11.99 3.92
CA GLY A 22 -14.40 -11.40 3.48
C GLY A 22 -14.41 -9.87 3.42
N ILE A 23 -13.23 -9.23 3.47
CA ILE A 23 -13.06 -7.78 3.25
C ILE A 23 -12.78 -7.54 1.77
N ASP A 24 -13.53 -6.61 1.17
CA ASP A 24 -13.39 -6.28 -0.25
C ASP A 24 -12.29 -5.25 -0.47
N VAL A 25 -11.17 -5.67 -1.07
CA VAL A 25 -10.08 -4.75 -1.42
C VAL A 25 -10.46 -4.03 -2.70
N VAL A 26 -10.71 -2.72 -2.64
CA VAL A 26 -11.22 -1.95 -3.80
C VAL A 26 -10.11 -1.32 -4.63
N GLU A 27 -9.03 -0.89 -3.96
CA GLU A 27 -7.86 -0.29 -4.61
C GLU A 27 -6.57 -0.68 -3.88
N SER A 28 -5.52 -0.90 -4.65
CA SER A 28 -4.16 -1.09 -4.14
C SER A 28 -3.20 -0.12 -4.79
N PHE A 29 -2.19 0.32 -4.03
CA PHE A 29 -1.16 1.25 -4.47
C PHE A 29 0.21 0.59 -4.31
N GLU A 30 0.99 0.59 -5.40
CA GLU A 30 2.33 -0.01 -5.45
C GLU A 30 3.16 0.72 -6.52
N ILE A 31 4.45 0.94 -6.26
CA ILE A 31 5.35 1.66 -7.16
C ILE A 31 6.16 0.71 -8.06
N ASP A 32 6.43 -0.51 -7.59
CA ASP A 32 7.19 -1.50 -8.33
C ASP A 32 6.33 -2.16 -9.41
N LYS A 33 6.74 -1.95 -10.66
CA LYS A 33 6.04 -2.47 -11.84
C LYS A 33 5.88 -3.98 -11.84
N LYS A 34 6.89 -4.75 -11.40
CA LYS A 34 6.83 -6.22 -11.41
C LYS A 34 5.85 -6.74 -10.36
N ALA A 35 5.82 -6.08 -9.21
CA ALA A 35 4.83 -6.32 -8.17
C ALA A 35 3.41 -6.03 -8.70
N CYS A 36 3.20 -4.89 -9.37
CA CYS A 36 1.93 -4.57 -10.01
C CYS A 36 1.51 -5.58 -11.10
N GLU A 37 2.43 -6.03 -11.95
CA GLU A 37 2.19 -7.09 -12.94
C GLU A 37 1.72 -8.39 -12.25
N THR A 38 2.41 -8.80 -11.18
CA THR A 38 2.01 -9.94 -10.36
C THR A 38 0.62 -9.76 -9.78
N MET A 39 0.31 -8.59 -9.23
CA MET A 39 -1.01 -8.31 -8.67
C MET A 39 -2.11 -8.38 -9.74
N ARG A 40 -1.90 -7.77 -10.92
CA ARG A 40 -2.87 -7.79 -12.03
C ARG A 40 -3.18 -9.20 -12.54
N MET A 41 -2.23 -10.14 -12.41
CA MET A 41 -2.45 -11.54 -12.77
C MET A 41 -3.32 -12.30 -11.77
N ASN A 42 -3.34 -11.87 -10.50
CA ASN A 42 -3.92 -12.64 -9.40
C ASN A 42 -5.15 -11.99 -8.76
N PHE A 43 -5.35 -10.69 -8.94
CA PHE A 43 -6.43 -9.93 -8.32
C PHE A 43 -7.29 -9.21 -9.36
N LYS A 44 -8.54 -8.90 -8.98
CA LYS A 44 -9.53 -8.25 -9.87
C LYS A 44 -9.79 -6.78 -9.53
N HIS A 45 -9.34 -6.32 -8.37
CA HIS A 45 -9.51 -4.93 -7.96
C HIS A 45 -8.52 -4.01 -8.66
N LYS A 46 -8.70 -2.70 -8.46
CA LYS A 46 -7.90 -1.70 -9.16
C LYS A 46 -6.49 -1.62 -8.58
N ILE A 47 -5.49 -1.88 -9.43
CA ILE A 47 -4.06 -1.77 -9.08
C ILE A 47 -3.51 -0.44 -9.62
N ASN A 48 -3.23 0.49 -8.71
CA ASN A 48 -2.62 1.79 -8.99
C ASN A 48 -1.09 1.65 -8.94
N GLU A 49 -0.48 1.43 -10.10
CA GLU A 49 0.99 1.48 -10.28
C GLU A 49 1.46 2.93 -10.23
N CYS A 50 1.86 3.39 -9.04
CA CYS A 50 2.16 4.80 -8.82
C CYS A 50 3.05 5.04 -7.59
N ASP A 51 3.64 6.23 -7.59
CA ASP A 51 4.34 6.78 -6.44
C ASP A 51 3.35 7.55 -5.57
N ILE A 52 2.99 6.99 -4.41
CA ILE A 52 1.97 7.58 -3.52
C ILE A 52 2.35 8.98 -3.02
N THR A 53 3.64 9.35 -3.05
CA THR A 53 4.10 10.70 -2.64
C THR A 53 3.55 11.78 -3.57
N LYS A 54 3.21 11.42 -4.81
CA LYS A 54 2.71 12.31 -5.88
C LYS A 54 1.20 12.28 -6.05
N ILE A 55 0.49 11.44 -5.29
CA ILE A 55 -0.96 11.28 -5.43
C ILE A 55 -1.71 12.26 -4.53
N THR A 56 -2.67 12.98 -5.12
CA THR A 56 -3.64 13.82 -4.39
C THR A 56 -4.64 12.93 -3.67
N VAL A 57 -4.83 13.16 -2.37
CA VAL A 57 -5.79 12.39 -1.54
C VAL A 57 -7.24 12.82 -1.80
N LEU A 58 -7.46 14.13 -1.96
CA LEU A 58 -8.80 14.70 -2.11
C LEU A 58 -9.53 14.09 -3.31
N GLY A 59 -10.73 13.56 -3.07
CA GLY A 59 -11.59 13.00 -4.11
C GLY A 59 -11.32 11.52 -4.44
N GLN A 60 -10.42 10.84 -3.72
CA GLN A 60 -10.34 9.38 -3.80
C GLN A 60 -11.60 8.72 -3.22
N PRO A 61 -12.03 7.55 -3.72
CA PRO A 61 -13.15 6.80 -3.15
C PRO A 61 -12.87 6.45 -1.68
N LYS A 62 -13.82 6.53 -0.76
CA LYS A 62 -13.58 6.15 0.64
C LYS A 62 -13.45 4.63 0.82
N ALA A 63 -12.78 4.20 1.88
CA ALA A 63 -12.81 2.81 2.37
C ALA A 63 -12.98 2.75 3.90
N ASP A 64 -13.42 1.59 4.40
CA ASP A 64 -13.58 1.33 5.84
C ASP A 64 -12.24 0.98 6.51
N VAL A 65 -11.33 0.36 5.75
CA VAL A 65 -10.02 -0.11 6.22
C VAL A 65 -8.92 0.43 5.32
N TYR A 66 -7.84 0.91 5.92
CA TYR A 66 -6.62 1.34 5.23
C TYR A 66 -5.46 0.50 5.73
N VAL A 67 -4.76 -0.18 4.83
CA VAL A 67 -3.62 -0.99 5.19
C VAL A 67 -2.37 -0.43 4.54
N GLY A 68 -1.33 -0.17 5.35
CA GLY A 68 -0.06 0.38 4.90
C GLY A 68 1.11 -0.50 5.32
N THR A 69 1.74 -1.16 4.35
CA THR A 69 2.95 -1.97 4.54
C THR A 69 4.20 -1.21 4.11
N PHE A 70 4.35 0.03 4.63
CA PHE A 70 5.45 0.92 4.25
C PHE A 70 6.83 0.29 4.53
N PRO A 71 7.87 0.68 3.76
CA PRO A 71 9.19 0.08 3.86
C PRO A 71 9.74 0.06 5.29
N CYS A 72 10.18 -1.12 5.74
CA CYS A 72 10.74 -1.31 7.06
C CYS A 72 12.20 -0.84 7.19
N THR A 73 12.83 -0.36 6.10
CA THR A 73 14.26 -0.04 6.02
C THR A 73 14.69 0.93 7.12
N LYS A 74 13.85 1.90 7.48
CA LYS A 74 14.12 2.81 8.60
C LYS A 74 14.26 2.07 9.94
N TYR A 75 13.50 1.00 10.15
CA TYR A 75 13.32 0.33 11.44
C TYR A 75 14.12 -0.98 11.57
N SER A 76 14.59 -1.54 10.45
CA SER A 76 15.34 -2.79 10.41
C SER A 76 16.78 -2.60 10.93
N THR A 77 17.24 -3.53 11.78
CA THR A 77 18.64 -3.57 12.24
C THR A 77 19.62 -3.83 11.09
N VAL A 78 19.19 -4.50 10.02
CA VAL A 78 20.01 -4.74 8.82
C VAL A 78 20.33 -3.44 8.07
N ALA A 79 19.55 -2.38 8.26
CA ALA A 79 19.82 -1.10 7.64
C ALA A 79 21.07 -0.41 8.23
N ASP A 80 21.42 -0.70 9.48
CA ASP A 80 22.63 -0.16 10.12
C ASP A 80 23.90 -0.79 9.50
N ILE A 81 23.82 -2.06 9.08
CA ILE A 81 24.92 -2.77 8.41
C ILE A 81 25.21 -2.16 7.03
N ASN A 82 24.16 -1.78 6.31
CA ASN A 82 24.27 -1.34 4.92
C ASN A 82 24.23 0.19 4.76
N GLY A 83 24.07 0.96 5.84
CA GLY A 83 23.95 2.42 5.80
C GLY A 83 22.69 2.89 5.06
N THR A 84 21.60 2.12 5.09
CA THR A 84 20.41 2.34 4.26
C THR A 84 19.17 2.83 5.03
N ARG A 85 19.31 3.39 6.23
CA ARG A 85 18.16 3.94 6.98
C ARG A 85 17.52 5.13 6.23
N ASN A 86 16.47 4.84 5.47
CA ASN A 86 15.69 5.81 4.71
C ASN A 86 14.18 5.46 4.74
N GLY A 87 13.34 6.35 4.21
CA GLY A 87 11.90 6.11 4.01
C GLY A 87 11.02 6.32 5.25
N ASP A 88 11.45 7.12 6.23
CA ASP A 88 10.63 7.51 7.39
C ASP A 88 9.44 8.40 7.03
N ASP A 89 9.59 9.22 6.00
CA ASP A 89 8.56 10.09 5.45
C ASP A 89 7.41 9.33 4.77
N LEU A 90 7.65 8.11 4.27
CA LEU A 90 6.63 7.30 3.60
C LEU A 90 5.45 6.95 4.50
N PHE A 91 5.67 6.84 5.82
CA PHE A 91 4.57 6.72 6.78
C PHE A 91 3.65 7.94 6.73
N LEU A 92 4.20 9.15 6.67
CA LEU A 92 3.41 10.39 6.59
C LEU A 92 2.65 10.47 5.27
N HIS A 93 3.27 10.02 4.18
CA HIS A 93 2.60 9.92 2.88
C HIS A 93 1.44 8.92 2.89
N PHE A 94 1.54 7.81 3.60
CA PHE A 94 0.38 6.93 3.84
C PHE A 94 -0.65 7.56 4.78
N PHE A 95 -0.20 8.13 5.90
CA PHE A 95 -1.08 8.67 6.92
C PHE A 95 -1.98 9.77 6.39
N ARG A 96 -1.52 10.62 5.46
CA ARG A 96 -2.39 11.61 4.81
C ARG A 96 -3.54 10.98 4.01
N HIS A 97 -3.38 9.77 3.46
CA HIS A 97 -4.49 9.05 2.81
C HIS A 97 -5.52 8.55 3.82
N VAL A 98 -5.12 8.31 5.06
CA VAL A 98 -6.04 7.91 6.15
C VAL A 98 -6.72 9.14 6.77
N ALA A 99 -5.99 10.24 6.94
CA ALA A 99 -6.43 11.41 7.68
C ALA A 99 -7.30 12.40 6.87
N ILE A 100 -7.13 12.45 5.56
CA ILE A 100 -7.83 13.41 4.68
C ILE A 100 -9.07 12.77 4.03
N ASP A 101 -9.25 11.45 4.13
CA ASP A 101 -10.36 10.73 3.50
C ASP A 101 -11.74 11.16 4.03
#